data_AF-A0A3M9MI87-F1
#
_entry.id   AF-A0A3M9MI87-F1
#
_cell.length_a   1.000
_cell.length_b   1.000
_cell.length_c   1.000
_cell.angle_alpha   90.00
_cell.angle_beta   90.00
_cell.angle_gamma   90.00
#
_symmetry.space_group_name_H-M   'P 1'
#
loop_
_entity.id
_entity.type
_entity.pdbx_description
1 polymer ?
#
loop_
_entity_poly.entity_id
_entity_poly.type
_entity_poly.pdbx_seq_one_letter_code
_entity_poly.pdbx_strand_id
1 'polypeptide(L)'
;MRIWIELPFLVAGVAWAWWARRRWQVRQLSWLIRHSRDTVGRARAVTVASGLVLAIAAVGILAVAIWAEEVHRLFWARIPLAVLVIGGYVPLATQLAPVRLRIGKLRRSPQQRMVELGARPAVADAIAAAGQPFAFVGSLIFLAALTVLAWHHVR
;
A
#
# COMPACT_ATOMS: atom_id res chain seq x y z
N MET A 1 0.23 -11.86 -31.00
CA MET A 1 -1.05 -11.11 -30.84
C MET A 1 -1.57 -11.01 -29.40
N ARG A 2 -0.97 -11.68 -28.40
CA ARG A 2 -1.48 -11.74 -27.01
C ARG A 2 -1.14 -10.51 -26.13
N ILE A 3 -0.04 -9.82 -26.42
CA ILE A 3 0.45 -8.61 -25.72
C ILE A 3 -0.56 -7.45 -25.75
N TRP A 4 -1.38 -7.36 -26.82
CA TRP A 4 -2.37 -6.29 -26.98
C TRP A 4 -3.56 -6.39 -26.01
N ILE A 5 -3.80 -7.57 -25.43
CA ILE A 5 -4.83 -7.77 -24.39
C ILE A 5 -4.24 -7.50 -23.00
N GLU A 6 -2.95 -7.80 -22.78
CA GLU A 6 -2.30 -7.62 -21.48
C GLU A 6 -2.12 -6.15 -21.10
N LEU A 7 -1.66 -5.34 -22.06
CA LEU A 7 -1.44 -3.90 -21.85
C LEU A 7 -2.66 -3.17 -21.31
N PRO A 8 -3.87 -3.28 -21.90
CA PRO A 8 -5.05 -2.59 -21.40
C PRO A 8 -5.50 -3.09 -20.03
N PHE A 9 -5.35 -4.38 -19.70
CA PHE A 9 -5.62 -4.87 -18.34
C PHE A 9 -4.62 -4.35 -17.31
N LEU A 10 -3.34 -4.23 -17.69
CA LEU A 10 -2.29 -3.67 -16.84
C LEU A 10 -2.52 -2.17 -16.61
N VAL A 11 -2.81 -1.42 -17.68
CA VAL A 11 -3.15 0.01 -17.61
C VAL A 11 -4.44 0.22 -16.83
N ALA A 12 -5.48 -0.59 -17.05
CA ALA A 12 -6.72 -0.52 -16.28
C ALA A 12 -6.50 -0.85 -14.81
N GLY A 13 -5.68 -1.86 -14.49
CA GLY A 13 -5.31 -2.22 -13.12
C GLY A 13 -4.53 -1.10 -12.41
N VAL A 14 -3.54 -0.50 -13.09
CA VAL A 14 -2.76 0.64 -12.57
C VAL A 14 -3.64 1.88 -12.41
N ALA A 15 -4.48 2.19 -13.40
CA ALA A 15 -5.39 3.34 -13.36
C ALA A 15 -6.46 3.17 -12.28
N TRP A 16 -7.02 1.96 -12.12
CA TRP A 16 -7.97 1.64 -11.06
C TRP A 16 -7.30 1.70 -9.69
N ALA A 17 -6.11 1.12 -9.53
CA ALA A 17 -5.35 1.21 -8.28
C ALA A 17 -5.00 2.67 -7.94
N TRP A 18 -4.64 3.49 -8.92
CA TRP A 18 -4.37 4.91 -8.72
C TRP A 18 -5.63 5.71 -8.35
N TRP A 19 -6.75 5.43 -9.00
CA TRP A 19 -8.04 6.05 -8.71
C TRP A 19 -8.58 5.63 -7.33
N ALA A 20 -8.52 4.33 -7.01
CA ALA A 20 -8.88 3.79 -5.71
C ALA A 20 -7.97 4.40 -4.62
N ARG A 21 -6.66 4.47 -4.85
CA ARG A 21 -5.72 5.14 -3.94
C ARG A 21 -6.16 6.56 -3.58
N ARG A 22 -6.53 7.39 -4.57
CA ARG A 22 -6.98 8.78 -4.31
C ARG A 22 -8.23 8.84 -3.44
N ARG A 23 -9.20 7.93 -3.62
CA ARG A 23 -10.43 7.92 -2.82
C ARG A 23 -10.24 7.29 -1.43
N TRP A 24 -9.38 6.29 -1.31
CA TRP A 24 -9.24 5.50 -0.09
C TRP A 24 -8.28 6.15 0.91
N GLN A 25 -7.35 6.99 0.45
CA GLN A 25 -6.44 7.76 1.30
C GLN A 25 -7.15 8.53 2.42
N VAL A 26 -8.08 9.41 2.05
CA VAL A 26 -8.80 10.23 3.02
C VAL A 26 -9.64 9.33 3.92
N ARG A 27 -10.35 8.34 3.36
CA ARG A 27 -11.18 7.41 4.13
C ARG A 27 -10.38 6.61 5.15
N GLN A 28 -9.19 6.12 4.78
CA GLN A 28 -8.33 5.34 5.67
C GLN A 28 -7.79 6.23 6.80
N LEU A 29 -7.32 7.44 6.49
CA LEU A 29 -6.88 8.41 7.51
C LEU A 29 -8.04 8.76 8.46
N SER A 30 -9.21 9.10 7.94
CA SER A 30 -10.40 9.37 8.74
C SER A 30 -10.88 8.16 9.54
N TRP A 31 -10.69 6.94 9.02
CA TRP A 31 -11.02 5.70 9.73
C TRP A 31 -10.05 5.46 10.89
N LEU A 32 -8.74 5.62 10.66
CA LEU A 32 -7.71 5.53 11.69
C LEU A 32 -7.92 6.55 12.81
N ILE A 33 -8.22 7.79 12.45
CA ILE A 33 -8.52 8.87 13.42
C ILE A 33 -9.77 8.49 14.23
N ARG A 34 -10.88 8.12 13.60
CA ARG A 34 -12.11 7.71 14.30
C ARG A 34 -11.92 6.48 15.20
N HIS A 35 -11.18 5.47 14.74
CA HIS A 35 -10.93 4.26 15.53
C HIS A 35 -9.91 4.45 16.65
N SER A 36 -9.04 5.47 16.55
CA SER A 36 -8.10 5.82 17.62
C SER A 36 -8.78 6.41 18.86
N ARG A 37 -10.04 6.88 18.73
CA ARG A 37 -10.80 7.55 19.81
C ARG A 37 -9.96 8.61 20.55
N ASP A 38 -9.15 9.37 19.80
CA ASP A 38 -8.25 10.42 20.31
C ASP A 38 -7.21 9.98 21.37
N THR A 39 -6.91 8.69 21.45
CA THR A 39 -5.92 8.16 22.38
C THR A 39 -4.66 7.67 21.65
N VAL A 40 -3.49 8.11 22.11
CA VAL A 40 -2.18 7.79 21.52
C VAL A 40 -1.93 6.28 21.44
N GLY A 41 -2.21 5.55 22.54
CA GLY A 41 -1.97 4.10 22.60
C GLY A 41 -2.84 3.32 21.61
N ARG A 42 -4.12 3.70 21.51
CA ARG A 42 -5.08 3.06 20.59
C ARG A 42 -4.78 3.43 19.14
N ALA A 43 -4.37 4.67 18.87
CA ALA A 43 -3.88 5.10 17.56
C ALA A 43 -2.74 4.20 17.06
N ARG A 44 -1.71 3.99 17.89
CA ARG A 44 -0.59 3.09 17.57
C ARG A 44 -1.07 1.66 17.31
N ALA A 45 -1.88 1.10 18.22
CA ALA A 45 -2.36 -0.28 18.10
C ALA A 45 -3.18 -0.50 16.82
N VAL A 46 -4.10 0.42 16.49
CA VAL A 46 -4.93 0.35 15.28
C VAL A 46 -4.07 0.50 14.03
N THR A 47 -3.11 1.44 14.00
CA THR A 47 -2.19 1.58 12.88
C THR A 47 -1.35 0.32 12.67
N VAL A 48 -0.76 -0.24 13.71
CA VAL A 48 0.03 -1.47 13.63
C VAL A 48 -0.82 -2.66 13.19
N ALA A 49 -2.01 -2.86 13.79
CA ALA A 49 -2.91 -3.95 13.42
C ALA A 49 -3.34 -3.85 11.95
N SER A 50 -3.76 -2.67 11.50
CA SER A 50 -4.13 -2.47 10.09
C SER A 50 -2.96 -2.66 9.13
N GLY A 51 -1.76 -2.19 9.50
CA GLY A 51 -0.54 -2.38 8.70
C GLY A 51 -0.15 -3.85 8.58
N LEU A 52 -0.24 -4.61 9.68
CA LEU A 52 0.02 -6.05 9.72
C LEU A 52 -0.99 -6.82 8.87
N VAL A 53 -2.29 -6.55 9.02
CA VAL A 53 -3.33 -7.20 8.23
C VAL A 53 -3.10 -6.97 6.73
N LEU A 54 -2.80 -5.73 6.34
CA LEU A 54 -2.50 -5.40 4.94
C LEU A 54 -1.21 -6.05 4.45
N ALA A 55 -0.16 -6.13 5.29
CA ALA A 55 1.09 -6.80 4.94
C ALA A 55 0.88 -8.30 4.73
N ILE A 56 0.17 -8.97 5.65
CA ILE A 56 -0.19 -10.38 5.54
C ILE A 56 -1.02 -10.63 4.28
N ALA A 57 -2.00 -9.77 4.00
CA ALA A 57 -2.81 -9.87 2.79
C ALA A 57 -1.94 -9.74 1.52
N ALA A 58 -1.01 -8.78 1.48
CA ALA A 58 -0.11 -8.59 0.34
C ALA A 58 0.80 -9.81 0.12
N VAL A 59 1.39 -10.36 1.19
CA VAL A 59 2.18 -11.60 1.13
C VAL A 59 1.33 -12.77 0.67
N GLY A 60 0.11 -12.92 1.20
CA GLY A 60 -0.84 -13.97 0.78
C GLY A 60 -1.19 -13.87 -0.71
N ILE A 61 -1.43 -12.66 -1.23
CA ILE A 61 -1.68 -12.44 -2.66
C ILE A 61 -0.48 -12.83 -3.51
N LEU A 62 0.75 -12.48 -3.10
CA LEU A 62 1.96 -12.91 -3.81
C LEU A 62 2.16 -14.43 -3.74
N ALA A 63 1.88 -15.06 -2.60
CA ALA A 63 1.94 -16.52 -2.47
C ALA A 63 0.93 -17.21 -3.37
N VAL A 64 -0.31 -16.70 -3.46
CA VAL A 64 -1.33 -17.20 -4.40
C VAL A 64 -0.90 -16.99 -5.84
N ALA A 65 -0.25 -15.87 -6.16
CA ALA A 65 0.28 -15.61 -7.50
C ALA A 65 1.34 -16.64 -7.91
N ILE A 66 2.27 -16.98 -7.01
CA ILE A 66 3.29 -18.02 -7.22
C ILE A 66 2.63 -19.40 -7.34
N TRP A 67 1.71 -19.73 -6.44
CA TRP A 67 1.01 -21.02 -6.44
C TRP A 67 0.18 -21.23 -7.71
N ALA A 68 -0.53 -20.21 -8.18
CA ALA A 68 -1.30 -20.26 -9.42
C ALA A 68 -0.40 -20.48 -10.65
N GLU A 69 0.81 -19.94 -10.64
CA GLU A 69 1.80 -20.19 -11.70
C GLU A 69 2.37 -21.61 -11.62
N GLU A 70 2.92 -22.02 -10.48
CA GLU A 70 3.65 -23.28 -10.33
C GLU A 70 2.71 -24.51 -10.42
N VAL A 71 1.50 -24.43 -9.86
CA VAL A 71 0.57 -25.58 -9.81
C VAL A 71 -0.36 -25.61 -11.02
N HIS A 72 -0.90 -24.46 -11.42
CA HIS A 72 -1.94 -24.39 -12.45
C HIS A 72 -1.45 -23.85 -13.79
N ARG A 73 -0.17 -23.47 -13.91
CA ARG A 73 0.42 -22.85 -15.12
C ARG A 73 -0.36 -21.61 -15.58
N LEU A 74 -1.02 -20.91 -14.65
CA LEU A 74 -1.79 -19.69 -14.89
C LEU A 74 -0.89 -18.47 -14.83
N PHE A 75 0.08 -18.38 -15.76
CA PHE A 75 1.03 -17.27 -15.87
C PHE A 75 0.35 -15.88 -15.91
N TRP A 76 -0.86 -15.85 -16.48
CA TRP A 76 -1.69 -14.65 -16.65
C TRP A 76 -2.27 -14.11 -15.35
N ALA A 77 -2.44 -14.95 -14.32
CA ALA A 77 -2.99 -14.51 -13.03
C ALA A 77 -1.94 -13.80 -12.17
N ARG A 78 -0.64 -14.10 -12.38
CA ARG A 78 0.46 -13.52 -11.60
C ARG A 78 0.62 -12.03 -11.81
N ILE A 79 0.61 -11.58 -13.07
CA ILE A 79 0.79 -10.17 -13.45
C ILE A 79 -0.27 -9.27 -12.76
N PRO A 80 -1.58 -9.51 -12.87
CA PRO A 80 -2.58 -8.68 -12.22
C PRO A 80 -2.48 -8.75 -10.68
N LEU A 81 -2.12 -9.90 -10.10
CA LEU A 81 -1.94 -10.01 -8.65
C LEU A 81 -0.72 -9.21 -8.15
N ALA A 82 0.42 -9.30 -8.85
CA ALA A 82 1.62 -8.52 -8.53
C ALA A 82 1.39 -7.01 -8.74
N VAL A 83 0.73 -6.62 -9.83
CA VAL A 83 0.35 -5.23 -10.09
C VAL A 83 -0.63 -4.72 -9.04
N LEU A 84 -1.57 -5.54 -8.56
CA LEU A 84 -2.50 -5.18 -7.50
C LEU A 84 -1.76 -4.94 -6.19
N VAL A 85 -0.76 -5.75 -5.85
CA VAL A 85 0.09 -5.53 -4.67
C VAL A 85 0.92 -4.25 -4.81
N ILE A 86 1.56 -4.03 -5.97
CA ILE A 86 2.37 -2.84 -6.25
C ILE A 86 1.52 -1.57 -6.27
N GLY A 87 0.33 -1.61 -6.86
CA GLY A 87 -0.55 -0.46 -7.02
C GLY A 87 -1.42 -0.18 -5.79
N GLY A 88 -1.77 -1.22 -5.03
CA GLY A 88 -2.63 -1.15 -3.85
C GLY A 88 -1.84 -0.98 -2.56
N TYR A 89 -0.98 -1.93 -2.24
CA TYR A 89 -0.33 -2.01 -0.93
C TYR A 89 0.85 -1.05 -0.78
N VAL A 90 1.80 -1.05 -1.73
CA VAL A 90 3.02 -0.23 -1.65
C VAL A 90 2.72 1.26 -1.46
N PRO A 91 1.73 1.85 -2.14
CA PRO A 91 1.40 3.25 -1.94
C PRO A 91 0.74 3.52 -0.60
N LEU A 92 -0.01 2.58 -0.02
CA LEU A 92 -0.61 2.71 1.31
C LEU A 92 0.47 2.60 2.40
N ALA A 93 1.39 1.65 2.26
CA ALA A 93 2.54 1.46 3.15
C ALA A 93 3.46 2.69 3.19
N THR A 94 3.69 3.33 2.02
CA THR A 94 4.54 4.52 1.89
C THR A 94 3.85 5.83 2.27
N GLN A 95 2.52 5.86 2.41
CA GLN A 95 1.78 7.08 2.78
C GLN A 95 1.92 7.43 4.27
N LEU A 96 2.07 6.42 5.12
CA LEU A 96 2.24 6.63 6.56
C LEU A 96 3.70 6.93 6.93
N ALA A 97 4.63 6.80 5.98
CA ALA A 97 5.99 7.24 6.16
C ALA A 97 6.00 8.77 6.36
N PRO A 98 6.69 9.29 7.39
CA PRO A 98 6.96 10.73 7.49
C PRO A 98 7.95 11.09 6.39
N VAL A 99 7.43 11.39 5.20
CA VAL A 99 8.24 11.89 4.10
C VAL A 99 8.61 13.33 4.44
N ARG A 100 9.74 13.52 5.15
CA ARG A 100 10.43 14.82 5.26
C ARG A 100 11.08 15.18 3.91
N LEU A 101 10.35 15.08 2.80
CA LEU A 101 10.81 15.67 1.54
C LEU A 101 10.47 17.15 1.59
N ARG A 102 11.45 17.92 2.06
CA ARG A 102 11.50 19.37 1.94
C ARG A 102 11.79 19.73 0.47
N ILE A 103 10.95 19.28 -0.45
CA ILE A 103 11.01 19.60 -1.88
C ILE A 103 9.84 20.54 -2.16
N GLY A 104 10.13 21.84 -2.20
CA GLY A 104 9.27 22.90 -2.76
C GLY A 104 7.86 23.03 -2.18
N LYS A 105 7.65 24.01 -1.30
CA LYS A 105 6.43 24.78 -0.91
C LYS A 105 4.98 24.23 -1.10
N LEU A 106 4.70 22.97 -1.44
CA LEU A 106 3.35 22.56 -1.92
C LEU A 106 2.89 21.13 -1.57
N ARG A 107 3.55 20.41 -0.65
CA ARG A 107 3.00 19.15 -0.13
C ARG A 107 2.79 19.20 1.38
N ARG A 108 1.52 19.31 1.79
CA ARG A 108 1.08 19.12 3.19
C ARG A 108 1.57 17.76 3.69
N SER A 109 2.23 17.74 4.84
CA SER A 109 2.72 16.49 5.43
C SER A 109 1.55 15.58 5.83
N PRO A 110 1.73 14.25 5.91
CA PRO A 110 0.67 13.34 6.37
C PRO A 110 0.10 13.75 7.74
N GLN A 111 0.97 14.26 8.63
CA GLN A 111 0.59 14.79 9.94
C GLN A 111 -0.31 16.03 9.80
N GLN A 112 0.06 16.99 8.96
CA GLN A 112 -0.75 18.18 8.71
C GLN A 112 -2.13 17.82 8.15
N ARG A 113 -2.22 16.84 7.24
CA ARG A 113 -3.52 16.35 6.73
C ARG A 113 -4.36 15.69 7.83
N MET A 114 -3.74 14.93 8.73
CA MET A 114 -4.48 14.32 9.86
C MET A 114 -4.99 15.38 10.83
N VAL A 115 -4.21 16.43 11.11
CA VAL A 115 -4.62 17.56 11.95
C VAL A 115 -5.75 18.36 11.29
N GLU A 116 -5.66 18.62 9.98
CA GLU A 116 -6.75 19.25 9.21
C GLU A 116 -8.04 18.42 9.19
N LEU A 117 -7.92 17.08 9.28
CA LEU A 117 -9.04 16.14 9.40
C LEU A 117 -9.59 16.01 10.83
N GLY A 118 -9.08 16.81 11.78
CA GLY A 118 -9.57 16.87 13.16
C GLY A 118 -8.81 16.01 14.16
N ALA A 119 -7.68 15.39 13.80
CA ALA A 119 -6.87 14.63 14.75
C ALA A 119 -6.09 15.56 15.70
N ARG A 120 -5.98 15.17 16.98
CA ARG A 120 -5.04 15.82 17.90
C ARG A 120 -3.61 15.63 17.39
N PRO A 121 -2.72 16.64 17.49
CA PRO A 121 -1.33 16.54 17.00
C PRO A 121 -0.58 15.30 17.51
N ALA A 122 -0.74 14.98 18.80
CA ALA A 122 -0.14 13.80 19.42
C ALA A 122 -0.63 12.47 18.82
N VAL A 123 -1.88 12.40 18.35
CA VAL A 123 -2.45 11.22 17.69
C VAL A 123 -1.90 11.11 16.26
N ALA A 124 -1.82 12.23 15.54
CA ALA A 124 -1.23 12.27 14.20
C ALA A 124 0.23 11.82 14.20
N ASP A 125 1.02 12.29 15.18
CA ASP A 125 2.42 11.86 15.34
C ASP A 125 2.53 10.39 15.73
N ALA A 126 1.63 9.89 16.58
CA ALA A 126 1.61 8.48 16.96
C ALA A 126 1.30 7.56 15.77
N ILE A 127 0.37 7.95 14.90
CA ILE A 127 0.04 7.21 13.67
C ILE A 127 1.21 7.25 12.70
N ALA A 128 1.85 8.42 12.51
CA ALA A 128 3.00 8.56 11.62
C ALA A 128 4.20 7.73 12.10
N ALA A 129 4.49 7.75 13.41
CA ALA A 129 5.57 6.94 13.99
C ALA A 129 5.29 5.44 13.88
N ALA A 130 4.06 5.01 14.19
CA ALA A 130 3.66 3.60 14.06
C ALA A 130 3.64 3.11 12.61
N GLY A 131 3.40 4.02 11.65
CA GLY A 131 3.37 3.73 10.22
C GLY A 131 4.74 3.64 9.55
N GLN A 132 5.78 4.27 10.12
CA GLN A 132 7.13 4.27 9.55
C GLN A 132 7.70 2.86 9.24
N PRO A 133 7.65 1.86 10.15
CA PRO A 133 8.19 0.53 9.85
C PRO A 133 7.49 -0.13 8.66
N PHE A 134 6.20 0.15 8.44
CA PHE A 134 5.47 -0.38 7.30
C PHE A 134 5.93 0.20 5.96
N ALA A 135 6.58 1.37 5.94
CA ALA A 135 7.19 1.88 4.73
C ALA A 135 8.34 0.97 4.25
N PHE A 136 9.16 0.48 5.19
CA PHE A 136 10.22 -0.48 4.90
C PHE A 136 9.65 -1.83 4.45
N VAL A 137 8.63 -2.34 5.16
CA VAL A 137 7.90 -3.55 4.75
C VAL A 137 7.28 -3.38 3.36
N GLY A 138 6.74 -2.20 3.05
CA GLY A 138 6.24 -1.82 1.74
C GLY A 138 7.30 -1.93 0.64
N SER A 139 8.52 -1.44 0.91
CA SER A 139 9.65 -1.56 -0.01
C SER A 139 10.09 -3.02 -0.22
N LEU A 140 10.14 -3.83 0.84
CA LEU A 140 10.45 -5.26 0.72
C LEU A 140 9.41 -6.01 -0.11
N ILE A 141 8.13 -5.74 0.14
CA ILE A 141 7.02 -6.34 -0.62
C ILE A 141 7.03 -5.86 -2.08
N PHE A 142 7.41 -4.60 -2.33
CA PHE A 142 7.60 -4.09 -3.68
C PHE A 142 8.70 -4.84 -4.43
N LEU A 143 9.86 -5.04 -3.79
CA LEU A 143 10.96 -5.82 -4.36
C LEU A 143 10.51 -7.26 -4.64
N ALA A 144 9.82 -7.91 -3.69
CA ALA A 144 9.29 -9.26 -3.87
C ALA A 144 8.29 -9.33 -5.04
N ALA A 145 7.37 -8.36 -5.15
CA ALA A 145 6.41 -8.30 -6.24
C ALA A 145 7.08 -8.08 -7.60
N LEU A 146 8.13 -7.24 -7.66
CA LEU A 146 8.94 -7.06 -8.86
C LEU A 146 9.70 -8.33 -9.23
N THR A 147 10.28 -9.04 -8.25
CA THR A 147 10.94 -10.33 -8.49
C THR A 147 9.95 -11.33 -9.06
N VAL A 148 8.76 -11.46 -8.46
CA VAL A 148 7.69 -12.32 -8.98
C VAL A 148 7.30 -11.90 -10.40
N LEU A 149 7.19 -10.60 -10.68
CA LEU A 149 6.86 -10.11 -12.02
C LEU A 149 7.95 -10.42 -13.06
N ALA A 150 9.21 -10.22 -12.69
CA ALA A 150 10.38 -10.36 -13.56
C ALA A 150 10.89 -11.80 -13.68
N TRP A 151 10.51 -12.71 -12.77
CA TRP A 151 10.98 -14.10 -12.71
C TRP A 151 10.80 -14.85 -14.04
N HIS A 152 9.73 -14.54 -14.79
CA HIS A 152 9.50 -15.11 -16.13
C HIS A 152 10.62 -14.79 -17.13
N HIS A 153 11.22 -13.60 -17.06
CA HIS A 153 12.24 -13.21 -18.04
C HIS A 153 13.60 -13.90 -17.80
N VAL A 154 13.75 -14.57 -16.65
CA VAL A 154 14.98 -15.25 -16.24
C VAL A 154 14.88 -16.78 -16.43
N ARG A 155 13.67 -17.32 -16.66
CA ARG A 155 13.44 -18.72 -17.05
C ARG A 155 13.28 -18.83 -18.57
#